data_AF-A0A9D7MIR8-F1
#
_entry.id   AF-A0A9D7MIR8-F1
#
_cell.length_a   1.000
_cell.length_b   1.000
_cell.length_c   1.000
_cell.angle_alpha   90.00
_cell.angle_beta   90.00
_cell.angle_gamma   90.00
#
_symmetry.space_group_name_H-M   'P 1'
#
loop_
_entity.id
_entity.type
_entity.pdbx_description
1 polymer ?
#
loop_
_entity_poly.entity_id
_entity_poly.type
_entity_poly.pdbx_seq_one_letter_code
_entity_poly.pdbx_strand_id
1 'polypeptide(L)'
;MKKWNGAVVALATISTALVLTSCTCKIKDEQLAQIRQLRTDEKQLAMDIQKSESDRSRIQGELNSRQGEVRNCNQRLSFVQEKKAKWPNVWPDWDPNAPEPTPEPAPPPKKK
;
A
#
# COMPACT_ATOMS: atom_id res chain seq x y z
N MET A 1 34.45 16.97 67.50
CA MET A 1 35.21 16.98 66.24
C MET A 1 34.50 16.28 65.05
N LYS A 2 33.16 16.14 65.06
CA LYS A 2 32.43 15.36 64.02
C LYS A 2 31.75 16.23 62.95
N LYS A 3 31.62 17.54 63.19
CA LYS A 3 30.96 18.50 62.29
C LYS A 3 31.84 19.00 61.13
N TRP A 4 33.17 18.96 61.27
CA TRP A 4 34.10 19.41 60.23
C TRP A 4 34.19 18.43 59.06
N ASN A 5 34.12 17.12 59.33
CA ASN A 5 34.19 16.10 58.28
C ASN A 5 32.97 16.12 57.34
N GLY A 6 31.79 16.49 57.84
CA GLY A 6 30.58 16.62 57.00
C GLY A 6 30.63 17.82 56.05
N ALA A 7 31.21 18.95 56.50
CA ALA A 7 31.35 20.14 55.67
C ALA A 7 32.37 19.95 54.53
N VAL A 8 33.47 19.23 54.80
CA VAL A 8 34.50 18.92 53.78
C VAL A 8 33.96 17.95 52.73
N VAL A 9 33.18 16.94 53.13
CA VAL A 9 32.54 16.01 52.18
C VAL A 9 31.49 16.72 51.32
N ALA A 10 30.69 17.62 51.90
CA ALA A 10 29.70 18.40 51.15
C ALA A 10 30.36 19.34 50.12
N LEU A 11 31.44 20.05 50.51
CA LEU A 11 32.21 20.91 49.60
C LEU A 11 32.91 20.12 48.49
N ALA A 12 33.41 18.92 48.79
CA ALA A 12 33.98 18.03 47.78
C ALA A 12 32.91 17.57 46.78
N THR A 13 31.71 17.20 47.22
CA THR A 13 30.65 16.77 46.29
C THR A 13 30.12 17.89 45.39
N ILE A 14 30.03 19.11 45.91
CA ILE A 14 29.53 20.27 45.15
C ILE A 14 30.56 20.70 44.09
N SER A 15 31.85 20.65 44.42
CA SER A 15 32.92 20.95 43.46
C SER A 15 33.00 19.91 42.33
N THR A 16 32.85 18.62 42.63
CA THR A 16 32.82 17.58 41.59
C THR A 16 31.58 17.69 40.69
N ALA A 17 30.42 18.06 41.24
CA ALA A 17 29.20 18.27 40.45
C ALA A 17 29.29 19.50 39.52
N LEU A 18 29.97 20.57 39.95
CA LEU A 18 30.22 21.76 39.14
C LEU A 18 31.23 21.52 38.02
N VAL A 19 32.21 20.63 38.20
CA VAL A 19 33.15 20.23 37.13
C VAL A 19 32.44 19.34 36.10
N LEU A 20 31.54 18.45 36.53
CA LEU A 20 30.73 17.62 35.63
C LEU A 20 29.70 18.44 34.82
N THR A 21 29.15 19.52 35.39
CA THR A 21 28.23 20.42 34.67
C THR A 21 28.94 21.46 33.79
N SER A 22 30.16 21.88 34.14
CA SER A 22 31.00 22.76 33.29
C SER A 22 31.72 22.01 32.15
N CYS A 23 31.67 20.69 32.11
CA CYS A 23 32.03 19.85 30.96
C CYS A 23 30.84 19.45 30.06
N THR A 24 29.65 20.04 30.22
CA THR A 24 28.63 20.00 29.14
C THR A 24 29.14 20.88 28.02
N CYS A 25 29.91 20.24 27.14
CA CYS A 25 30.41 20.82 25.92
C CYS A 25 29.22 21.36 25.14
N LYS A 26 29.16 22.70 25.02
CA LYS A 26 28.53 23.41 23.91
C LYS A 26 28.58 22.50 22.67
N ILE A 27 27.41 22.19 22.08
CA ILE A 27 27.33 21.30 20.90
C ILE A 27 28.45 21.73 19.94
N LYS A 28 29.42 20.85 19.72
CA LYS A 28 30.55 21.19 18.86
C LYS A 28 30.01 21.43 17.45
N ASP A 29 30.61 22.36 16.71
CA ASP A 29 30.14 22.71 15.36
C ASP A 29 30.06 21.47 14.43
N GLU A 30 30.91 20.48 14.67
CA GLU A 30 30.88 19.15 14.02
C GLU A 30 29.56 18.39 14.25
N GLN A 31 29.00 18.44 15.46
CA GLN A 31 27.75 17.77 15.81
C GLN A 31 26.54 18.52 15.23
N LEU A 32 26.59 19.85 15.18
CA LEU A 32 25.56 20.65 14.47
C LEU A 32 25.56 20.37 12.97
N ALA A 33 26.75 20.23 12.36
CA ALA A 33 26.88 19.87 10.96
C ALA A 33 26.30 18.47 10.68
N GLN A 34 26.59 17.49 11.54
CA GLN A 34 26.02 16.14 11.43
C GLN A 34 24.49 16.14 11.58
N ILE A 35 23.93 16.90 12.53
CA ILE A 35 22.47 16.99 12.68
C ILE A 35 21.83 17.60 11.43
N ARG A 36 22.45 18.63 10.83
CA ARG A 36 21.95 19.22 9.58
C ARG A 36 22.00 18.23 8.43
N GLN A 37 23.09 17.47 8.31
CA GLN A 37 23.22 16.43 7.30
C GLN A 37 22.16 15.35 7.48
N LEU A 38 21.99 14.82 8.69
CA LEU A 38 20.97 13.82 9.00
C LEU A 38 19.56 14.30 8.66
N ARG A 39 19.24 15.58 8.89
CA ARG A 39 17.94 16.14 8.49
C ARG A 39 17.76 16.28 6.99
N THR A 40 18.84 16.53 6.24
CA THR A 40 18.79 16.53 4.78
C THR A 40 18.59 15.12 4.26
N ASP A 41 19.32 14.16 4.81
CA ASP A 41 19.21 12.74 4.46
C ASP A 41 17.81 12.19 4.79
N GLU A 42 17.24 12.56 5.94
CA GLU A 42 15.87 12.20 6.33
C GLU A 42 14.83 12.71 5.32
N LYS A 43 14.95 13.97 4.90
CA LYS A 43 14.05 14.54 3.89
C LYS A 43 14.20 13.85 2.54
N GLN A 44 15.43 13.58 2.13
CA GLN A 44 15.71 12.88 0.88
C GLN A 44 15.09 11.48 0.91
N LEU A 45 15.32 10.74 1.99
CA LEU A 45 14.79 9.40 2.17
C LEU A 45 13.25 9.40 2.20
N ALA A 46 12.63 10.39 2.84
CA ALA A 46 11.18 10.54 2.84
C ALA A 46 10.61 10.78 1.44
N MET A 47 11.26 11.61 0.62
CA MET A 47 10.86 11.80 -0.79
C MET A 47 11.03 10.52 -1.61
N ASP A 48 12.13 9.79 -1.40
CA ASP A 48 12.40 8.54 -2.11
C ASP A 48 11.40 7.43 -1.73
N ILE A 49 10.99 7.36 -0.46
CA ILE A 49 9.90 6.49 0.00
C ILE A 49 8.60 6.86 -0.69
N GLN A 50 8.21 8.14 -0.66
CA GLN A 50 6.97 8.60 -1.28
C GLN A 50 6.93 8.29 -2.79
N LYS A 51 8.07 8.50 -3.48
CA LYS A 51 8.22 8.15 -4.89
C LYS A 51 8.06 6.65 -5.13
N SER A 52 8.73 5.84 -4.31
CA SER A 52 8.68 4.37 -4.41
C SER A 52 7.27 3.83 -4.16
N GLU A 53 6.53 4.40 -3.21
CA GLU A 53 5.13 4.05 -2.94
C GLU A 53 4.22 4.43 -4.12
N SER A 54 4.40 5.61 -4.69
CA SER A 54 3.68 6.03 -5.89
C SER A 54 3.94 5.09 -7.07
N ASP A 55 5.21 4.78 -7.36
CA ASP A 55 5.58 3.85 -8.42
C ASP A 55 5.01 2.44 -8.17
N ARG A 56 5.06 1.96 -6.93
CA ARG A 56 4.45 0.68 -6.56
C ARG A 56 2.95 0.66 -6.85
N SER A 57 2.22 1.70 -6.46
CA SER A 57 0.78 1.78 -6.70
C SER A 57 0.45 1.80 -8.20
N ARG A 58 1.23 2.55 -9.00
CA ARG A 58 1.09 2.62 -10.45
C ARG A 58 1.33 1.27 -11.11
N ILE A 59 2.45 0.62 -10.79
CA ILE A 59 2.82 -0.69 -11.34
C ILE A 59 1.78 -1.75 -10.95
N GLN A 60 1.27 -1.71 -9.72
CA GLN A 60 0.21 -2.63 -9.29
C GLN A 60 -1.08 -2.43 -10.10
N GLY A 61 -1.44 -1.18 -10.39
CA GLY A 61 -2.57 -0.85 -11.28
C GLY A 61 -2.39 -1.39 -12.69
N GLU A 62 -1.20 -1.21 -13.27
CA GLU A 62 -0.86 -1.75 -14.59
C GLU A 62 -0.92 -3.28 -14.62
N LEU A 63 -0.37 -3.95 -13.60
CA LEU A 63 -0.40 -5.41 -13.48
C LEU A 63 -1.84 -5.92 -13.42
N ASN A 64 -2.67 -5.32 -12.57
CA ASN A 64 -4.09 -5.70 -12.44
C ASN A 64 -4.84 -5.53 -13.77
N SER A 65 -4.57 -4.45 -14.51
CA SER A 65 -5.15 -4.22 -15.84
C SER A 65 -4.74 -5.32 -16.83
N ARG A 66 -3.43 -5.61 -16.93
CA ARG A 66 -2.91 -6.69 -17.81
C ARG A 66 -3.47 -8.06 -17.46
N GLN A 67 -3.60 -8.36 -16.17
CA GLN A 67 -4.23 -9.60 -15.72
C GLN A 67 -5.70 -9.68 -16.14
N GLY A 68 -6.43 -8.55 -16.11
CA GLY A 68 -7.80 -8.46 -16.62
C GLY A 68 -7.89 -8.68 -18.13
N GLU A 69 -6.99 -8.07 -18.91
CA GLU A 69 -6.89 -8.28 -20.36
C GLU A 69 -6.66 -9.76 -20.72
N VAL A 70 -5.74 -10.43 -20.02
CA VAL A 70 -5.44 -11.85 -20.23
C VAL A 70 -6.66 -12.72 -19.93
N ARG A 71 -7.38 -12.45 -18.83
CA ARG A 71 -8.62 -13.17 -18.50
C ARG A 71 -9.67 -13.02 -19.59
N ASN A 72 -9.91 -11.79 -20.06
CA ASN A 72 -10.86 -11.52 -21.14
C ASN A 72 -10.44 -12.19 -22.46
N CYS A 73 -9.15 -12.18 -22.79
CA CYS A 73 -8.62 -12.87 -23.96
C CYS A 73 -8.91 -14.37 -23.89
N ASN A 74 -8.62 -15.00 -22.76
CA ASN A 74 -8.84 -16.44 -22.56
C ASN A 74 -10.33 -16.81 -22.61
N GLN A 75 -11.22 -15.99 -22.05
CA GLN A 75 -12.68 -16.21 -22.15
C GLN A 75 -13.17 -16.13 -23.61
N ARG A 76 -12.67 -15.17 -24.39
CA ARG A 76 -13.00 -15.07 -25.82
C ARG A 76 -12.47 -16.26 -26.60
N LEU A 77 -11.25 -16.70 -26.29
CA LEU A 77 -10.65 -17.87 -26.91
C LEU A 77 -11.48 -19.13 -26.64
N SER A 78 -11.86 -19.38 -25.38
CA SER A 78 -12.67 -20.56 -25.02
C SER A 78 -14.03 -20.53 -25.71
N PHE A 79 -14.70 -19.36 -25.75
CA PHE A 79 -15.95 -19.20 -26.48
C PHE A 79 -15.83 -19.58 -27.96
N VAL A 80 -14.78 -19.09 -28.64
CA VAL A 80 -14.55 -19.41 -30.05
C VAL A 80 -14.24 -20.90 -30.23
N GLN A 81 -13.44 -21.50 -29.35
CA GLN A 81 -13.13 -22.93 -29.40
C GLN A 81 -14.37 -23.79 -29.21
N GLU A 82 -15.24 -23.45 -28.25
CA GLU A 82 -16.52 -24.14 -28.03
C GLU A 82 -17.44 -24.06 -29.26
N LYS A 83 -17.52 -22.89 -29.90
CA LYS A 83 -18.33 -22.70 -31.11
C LYS A 83 -17.74 -23.45 -32.30
N LYS A 84 -16.41 -23.43 -32.46
CA LYS A 84 -15.70 -24.19 -33.50
C LYS A 84 -15.94 -25.69 -33.34
N ALA A 85 -15.93 -26.22 -32.11
CA ALA A 85 -16.18 -27.62 -31.85
C ALA A 85 -17.62 -28.07 -32.22
N LYS A 86 -18.57 -27.14 -32.18
CA LYS A 86 -19.98 -27.38 -32.57
C LYS A 86 -20.25 -27.13 -34.05
N TRP A 87 -19.26 -26.67 -34.83
CA TRP A 87 -19.43 -26.46 -36.27
C TRP A 87 -19.52 -27.81 -37.00
N PRO A 88 -20.41 -27.99 -38.02
CA PRO A 88 -21.28 -26.98 -38.66
C PRO A 88 -22.60 -26.71 -37.95
N ASN A 89 -23.07 -27.60 -37.09
CA ASN A 89 -24.37 -27.46 -36.43
C ASN A 89 -24.25 -26.67 -35.12
N VAL A 90 -24.06 -25.35 -35.23
CA VAL A 90 -23.90 -24.45 -34.08
C VAL A 90 -25.23 -24.18 -33.35
N TRP A 91 -26.36 -24.57 -33.97
CA TRP A 91 -27.73 -24.43 -33.46
C TRP A 91 -28.53 -25.71 -33.71
N PRO A 92 -28.33 -26.76 -32.90
CA PRO A 92 -29.00 -28.04 -33.09
C PRO A 92 -30.53 -27.97 -32.97
N ASP A 93 -31.06 -26.99 -32.22
CA ASP A 93 -32.50 -26.82 -31.94
C ASP A 93 -33.16 -25.70 -32.76
N TRP A 94 -32.43 -25.06 -33.69
CA TRP A 94 -33.00 -24.02 -34.54
C TRP A 94 -33.51 -24.63 -35.84
N ASP A 95 -34.84 -24.73 -35.96
CA ASP A 95 -35.52 -25.03 -37.21
C ASP A 95 -36.19 -23.75 -37.73
N PRO A 96 -35.78 -23.20 -38.89
CA PRO A 96 -36.40 -22.01 -39.48
C PRO A 96 -37.89 -22.20 -39.82
N ASN A 97 -38.38 -23.44 -39.83
CA ASN A 97 -39.79 -23.77 -40.07
C ASN A 97 -40.53 -24.19 -38.80
N ALA A 98 -39.92 -24.08 -37.61
CA ALA A 98 -40.61 -24.37 -36.37
C ALA A 98 -41.80 -23.40 -36.19
N PRO A 99 -43.02 -23.91 -35.92
CA PRO A 99 -44.17 -23.06 -35.65
C PRO A 99 -43.94 -22.22 -34.39
N GLU A 100 -44.27 -20.93 -34.45
CA GLU A 100 -44.14 -20.04 -33.29
C GLU A 100 -44.91 -20.61 -32.08
N PRO A 101 -44.28 -20.70 -30.90
CA PRO A 101 -44.96 -21.19 -29.71
C PRO A 101 -46.13 -20.25 -29.41
N THR A 102 -47.33 -20.84 -29.35
CA THR A 102 -48.56 -20.11 -29.04
C THR A 102 -48.40 -19.44 -27.66
N PRO A 103 -48.56 -18.11 -27.55
CA PRO A 103 -48.35 -17.42 -26.28
C PRO A 103 -49.32 -17.96 -25.22
N GLU A 104 -48.76 -18.33 -24.07
CA GLU A 104 -49.53 -18.80 -22.92
C GLU A 104 -50.50 -17.69 -22.47
N PRO A 105 -51.79 -17.99 -22.19
CA PRO A 105 -52.76 -16.97 -21.80
C PRO A 105 -52.29 -16.20 -20.57
N ALA A 106 -52.30 -14.86 -20.66
CA ALA A 106 -51.89 -14.00 -19.56
C ALA A 106 -52.68 -14.32 -18.27
N PRO A 107 -52.02 -14.35 -17.09
CA PRO A 107 -52.70 -14.63 -15.83
C PRO A 107 -53.79 -13.59 -15.57
N PRO A 108 -54.95 -14.00 -15.03
CA PRO A 108 -56.07 -13.09 -14.82
C PRO A 108 -55.70 -11.96 -13.85
N PRO A 109 -56.18 -10.72 -14.09
CA PRO A 109 -55.84 -9.58 -13.26
C PRO A 109 -56.29 -9.81 -11.82
N LYS A 110 -55.38 -9.62 -10.87
CA LYS A 110 -55.68 -9.70 -9.43
C LYS A 110 -56.69 -8.61 -9.07
N LYS A 111 -57.89 -9.00 -8.61
CA LYS A 111 -58.89 -8.07 -8.07
C LYS A 111 -58.34 -7.47 -6.76
N LYS A 112 -58.43 -6.14 -6.65
CA LYS A 112 -58.13 -5.40 -5.42
C LYS A 112 -59.21 -5.63 -4.37
#